data_AF-A0A7W1XD07-F1
#
_entry.id   AF-A0A7W1XD07-F1
#
_cell.length_a   1.000
_cell.length_b   1.000
_cell.length_c   1.000
_cell.angle_alpha   90.00
_cell.angle_beta   90.00
_cell.angle_gamma   90.00
#
_symmetry.space_group_name_H-M   'P 1'
#
loop_
_entity.id
_entity.type
_entity.pdbx_description
1 polymer ?
#
loop_
_entity_poly.entity_id
_entity_poly.type
_entity_poly.pdbx_seq_one_letter_code
_entity_poly.pdbx_strand_id
1 'polypeptide(L)'
;MPVNKQSVEQIIQAVGGKGNIAAATHCVTRLRLALKDESKVDEKDLEKIDVVKGFFSVNGQFQIVIGPGLVNKVYDQLVEMTGIKRATKQDIKDAAEKKLNPLQRAVKTLADIFIPLLPAIVTAGLLMGINNVLTGKGIFFPDRAFVDVYTNWKDFADVINLIANTAFTFLPGLIGWSAVRRFGGSELLGIVLGLMLIHPALLNAWDYGKAVSSGTVPYWDLFGLHIAKIGYQGQVLPVLLSSYVLAKIEIFLSKRIPDAFKLLLVAPITLLVTGFLSFVIIGPLTFSIGKAITAAFVAIFDHFPALGGLIYGGLYALLVVTGMHHTFLAVDLQLIASTGATFLWPILALSNISQGSAALAMTLVSKDEKLKGMSVTSAISAYLGITEPAMFGVNLRFRYPFISAMIGSAIAGVFITINKVKASSIGVGGIPGFLSILPQNWGAFFIGMGVALVIPFVLTLVWGKLKRA
;
A
#
# COMPACT_ATOMS: atom_id res chain seq x y z
N MET A 1 22.03 29.42 -8.56
CA MET A 1 22.92 28.74 -9.53
C MET A 1 22.21 28.62 -10.87
N PRO A 2 22.77 29.15 -11.96
CA PRO A 2 22.27 28.83 -13.31
C PRO A 2 22.47 27.33 -13.56
N VAL A 3 21.50 26.69 -14.22
CA VAL A 3 21.63 25.29 -14.63
C VAL A 3 22.64 25.25 -15.78
N ASN A 4 23.79 24.61 -15.55
CA ASN A 4 24.80 24.41 -16.58
C ASN A 4 24.28 23.36 -17.58
N LYS A 5 24.23 23.69 -18.87
CA LYS A 5 23.86 22.77 -19.96
C LYS A 5 24.66 21.46 -19.89
N GLN A 6 25.90 21.54 -19.44
CA GLN A 6 26.80 20.41 -19.26
C GLN A 6 26.26 19.38 -18.25
N SER A 7 25.60 19.83 -17.17
CA SER A 7 24.98 18.91 -16.21
C SER A 7 23.80 18.15 -16.80
N VAL A 8 23.04 18.78 -17.71
CA VAL A 8 21.91 18.12 -18.38
C VAL A 8 22.40 17.12 -19.44
N GLU A 9 23.48 17.44 -20.15
CA GLU A 9 24.15 16.49 -21.05
C GLU A 9 24.69 15.28 -20.31
N GLN A 10 25.33 15.49 -19.16
CA GLN A 10 25.79 14.40 -18.29
C GLN A 10 24.62 13.54 -17.82
N ILE A 11 23.49 14.14 -17.43
CA ILE A 11 22.28 13.38 -17.09
C ILE A 11 21.81 12.55 -18.28
N ILE A 12 21.73 13.12 -19.48
CA ILE A 12 21.28 12.42 -20.69
C ILE A 12 22.22 11.25 -21.02
N GLN A 13 23.54 11.43 -20.91
CA GLN A 13 24.51 10.36 -21.14
C GLN A 13 24.39 9.27 -20.07
N ALA A 14 24.33 9.66 -18.80
CA ALA A 14 24.24 8.73 -17.68
C ALA A 14 22.93 7.93 -17.67
N VAL A 15 21.84 8.41 -18.28
CA VAL A 15 20.61 7.62 -18.45
C VAL A 15 20.60 6.77 -19.73
N GLY A 16 21.74 6.56 -20.40
CA GLY A 16 21.86 5.72 -21.60
C GLY A 16 21.60 6.46 -22.92
N GLY A 17 21.66 7.79 -22.91
CA GLY A 17 21.55 8.66 -24.09
C GLY A 17 20.11 9.05 -24.47
N LYS A 18 19.99 10.00 -25.41
CA LYS A 18 18.71 10.54 -25.90
C LYS A 18 17.76 9.45 -26.39
N GLY A 19 18.29 8.46 -27.11
CA GLY A 19 17.53 7.33 -27.65
C GLY A 19 16.92 6.43 -26.58
N ASN A 20 17.42 6.47 -25.34
CA ASN A 20 16.89 5.72 -24.22
C ASN A 20 15.75 6.45 -23.49
N ILE A 21 15.47 7.72 -23.76
CA ILE A 21 14.40 8.44 -23.08
C ILE A 21 13.11 8.33 -23.91
N ALA A 22 12.10 7.64 -23.40
CA ALA A 22 10.81 7.49 -24.08
C ALA A 22 9.87 8.67 -23.81
N ALA A 23 9.86 9.19 -22.58
CA ALA A 23 9.11 10.37 -22.19
C ALA A 23 9.75 11.03 -20.95
N ALA A 24 9.60 12.35 -20.81
CA ALA A 24 10.08 13.10 -19.66
C ALA A 24 9.03 14.08 -19.12
N THR A 25 8.92 14.19 -17.79
CA THR A 25 8.09 15.16 -17.06
C THR A 25 8.78 15.53 -15.74
N HIS A 26 8.18 16.42 -14.95
CA HIS A 26 8.69 16.73 -13.62
C HIS A 26 7.57 16.99 -12.61
N CYS A 27 7.93 16.91 -11.33
CA CYS A 27 7.13 17.49 -10.25
C CYS A 27 7.87 18.70 -9.67
N VAL A 28 7.53 19.09 -8.43
CA VAL A 28 8.13 20.25 -7.77
C VAL A 28 9.63 20.05 -7.54
N THR A 29 10.09 18.83 -7.26
CA THR A 29 11.50 18.58 -6.86
C THR A 29 12.22 17.50 -7.66
N ARG A 30 11.53 16.77 -8.56
CA ARG A 30 12.08 15.58 -9.24
C ARG A 30 11.81 15.61 -10.74
N LEU A 31 12.84 15.29 -11.50
CA LEU A 31 12.74 14.95 -12.92
C LEU A 31 12.31 13.48 -13.02
N ARG A 32 11.30 13.19 -13.85
CA ARG A 32 10.73 11.85 -14.01
C ARG A 32 10.86 11.41 -15.45
N LEU A 33 11.53 10.29 -15.67
CA LEU A 33 11.83 9.74 -16.98
C LEU A 33 11.18 8.36 -17.11
N ALA A 34 10.48 8.15 -18.23
CA ALA A 34 10.21 6.80 -18.72
C ALA A 34 11.37 6.43 -19.66
N LEU A 35 12.28 5.57 -19.21
CA LEU A 35 13.43 5.12 -20.01
C LEU A 35 13.06 3.89 -20.82
N LYS A 36 13.64 3.67 -22.02
CA LYS A 36 13.52 2.49 -22.91
C LYS A 36 14.20 1.25 -22.32
N ASP A 37 15.26 1.44 -21.55
CA ASP A 37 15.98 0.39 -20.87
C ASP A 37 16.68 0.98 -19.64
N GLU A 38 16.23 0.62 -18.44
CA GLU A 38 16.83 1.12 -17.20
C GLU A 38 18.20 0.49 -16.92
N SER A 39 18.56 -0.63 -17.55
CA SER A 39 19.88 -1.26 -17.37
C SER A 39 21.03 -0.44 -17.99
N LYS A 40 20.70 0.53 -18.86
CA LYS A 40 21.66 1.46 -19.48
C LYS A 40 21.96 2.68 -18.61
N VAL A 41 21.37 2.76 -17.41
CA VAL A 41 21.62 3.85 -16.48
C VAL A 41 22.96 3.62 -15.78
N ASP A 42 23.88 4.57 -15.93
CA ASP A 42 25.10 4.65 -15.15
C ASP A 42 24.83 5.44 -13.85
N GLU A 43 24.48 4.68 -12.81
CA GLU A 43 24.23 5.21 -11.47
C GLU A 43 25.45 5.91 -10.87
N LYS A 44 26.67 5.44 -11.17
CA LYS A 44 27.91 6.02 -10.61
C LYS A 44 28.19 7.37 -11.21
N ASP A 45 27.93 7.55 -12.49
CA ASP A 45 28.07 8.85 -13.14
C ASP A 45 26.96 9.80 -12.73
N LEU A 46 25.71 9.31 -12.54
CA LEU A 46 24.62 10.10 -11.97
C LEU A 46 24.92 10.65 -10.57
N GLU A 47 25.56 9.88 -9.68
CA GLU A 47 25.96 10.33 -8.34
C GLU A 47 26.98 11.48 -8.35
N LYS A 48 27.79 11.61 -9.41
CA LYS A 48 28.85 12.64 -9.53
C LYS A 48 28.33 13.98 -10.04
N ILE A 49 27.09 14.03 -10.53
CA ILE A 49 26.52 15.24 -11.11
C ILE A 49 25.99 16.13 -9.97
N ASP A 50 26.57 17.32 -9.79
CA ASP A 50 26.26 18.23 -8.67
C ASP A 50 24.75 18.56 -8.50
N VAL A 51 24.00 18.59 -9.60
CA VAL A 51 22.55 18.88 -9.58
C VAL A 51 21.70 17.69 -9.10
N VAL A 52 22.27 16.48 -9.08
CA VAL A 52 21.61 15.24 -8.69
C VAL A 52 21.81 15.01 -7.20
N LYS A 53 20.73 15.12 -6.44
CA LYS A 53 20.71 14.86 -4.99
C LYS A 53 20.42 13.40 -4.64
N GLY A 54 20.05 12.61 -5.64
CA GLY A 54 19.73 11.19 -5.54
C GLY A 54 18.87 10.76 -6.72
N PHE A 55 18.72 9.45 -6.89
CA PHE A 55 17.86 8.87 -7.91
C PHE A 55 17.30 7.53 -7.42
N PHE A 56 16.18 7.12 -8.00
CA PHE A 56 15.57 5.81 -7.73
C PHE A 56 14.61 5.47 -8.86
N SER A 57 14.37 4.19 -9.09
CA SER A 57 13.32 3.71 -9.98
C SER A 57 12.11 3.25 -9.18
N VAL A 58 10.91 3.70 -9.56
CA VAL A 58 9.66 3.27 -8.95
C VAL A 58 8.58 3.18 -10.02
N ASN A 59 7.84 2.07 -10.05
CA ASN A 59 6.71 1.86 -10.96
C ASN A 59 7.03 2.06 -12.46
N GLY A 60 8.25 1.70 -12.89
CA GLY A 60 8.72 1.88 -14.28
C GLY A 60 9.02 3.34 -14.65
N GLN A 61 9.13 4.22 -13.66
CA GLN A 61 9.59 5.60 -13.81
C GLN A 61 10.90 5.78 -13.07
N PHE A 62 11.96 6.12 -13.82
CA PHE A 62 13.23 6.53 -13.26
C PHE A 62 13.12 7.99 -12.79
N GLN A 63 13.40 8.24 -11.50
CA GLN A 63 13.27 9.56 -10.89
C GLN A 63 14.63 10.07 -10.43
N ILE A 64 14.94 11.31 -10.82
CA ILE A 64 16.14 12.02 -10.42
C ILE A 64 15.73 13.17 -9.51
N VAL A 65 16.23 13.16 -8.27
CA VAL A 65 15.98 14.20 -7.27
C VAL A 65 16.91 15.36 -7.54
N ILE A 66 16.34 16.52 -7.84
CA ILE A 66 17.08 17.74 -8.18
C ILE A 66 16.85 18.81 -7.11
N GLY A 67 15.58 19.10 -6.84
CA GLY A 67 15.15 20.11 -5.87
C GLY A 67 14.21 21.16 -6.48
N PRO A 68 13.49 21.89 -5.61
CA PRO A 68 12.52 22.89 -6.01
C PRO A 68 13.17 24.05 -6.79
N GLY A 69 12.46 24.55 -7.81
CA GLY A 69 12.90 25.66 -8.67
C GLY A 69 13.93 25.29 -9.75
N LEU A 70 14.84 24.34 -9.47
CA LEU A 70 15.90 23.94 -10.39
C LEU A 70 15.44 22.86 -11.39
N VAL A 71 14.49 22.02 -10.98
CA VAL A 71 13.96 20.92 -11.80
C VAL A 71 13.30 21.39 -13.10
N ASN A 72 12.60 22.54 -13.09
CA ASN A 72 11.94 23.10 -14.28
C ASN A 72 12.99 23.44 -15.35
N LYS A 73 14.09 24.07 -14.93
CA LYS A 73 15.19 24.48 -15.82
C LYS A 73 15.91 23.27 -16.42
N VAL A 74 16.15 22.23 -15.60
CA VAL A 74 16.74 20.97 -16.09
C VAL A 74 15.79 20.26 -17.06
N TYR A 75 14.50 20.24 -16.77
CA TYR A 75 13.50 19.64 -17.65
C TYR A 75 13.43 20.33 -19.01
N ASP A 76 13.35 21.66 -19.03
CA ASP A 76 13.26 22.43 -20.27
C ASP A 76 14.50 22.22 -21.15
N GLN A 77 15.70 22.27 -20.57
CA GLN A 77 16.94 21.97 -21.30
C GLN A 77 16.98 20.52 -21.79
N LEU A 78 16.50 19.55 -20.98
CA LEU A 78 16.46 18.15 -21.39
C LEU A 78 15.54 17.98 -22.60
N VAL A 79 14.34 18.57 -22.58
CA VAL A 79 13.39 18.51 -23.70
C VAL A 79 13.99 19.13 -24.95
N GLU A 80 14.62 20.29 -24.84
CA GLU A 80 15.30 20.97 -25.94
C GLU A 80 16.43 20.12 -26.54
N MET A 81 17.27 19.53 -25.69
CA MET A 81 18.41 18.71 -26.13
C MET A 81 18.00 17.36 -26.72
N THR A 82 16.89 16.79 -26.27
CA THR A 82 16.47 15.43 -26.64
C THR A 82 15.43 15.40 -27.75
N GLY A 83 14.74 16.52 -28.01
CA GLY A 83 13.69 16.62 -29.03
C GLY A 83 12.40 15.86 -28.69
N ILE A 84 12.24 15.41 -27.44
CA ILE A 84 11.07 14.61 -27.02
C ILE A 84 9.88 15.55 -26.82
N LYS A 85 8.68 15.17 -27.29
CA LYS A 85 7.47 15.95 -27.01
C LYS A 85 7.27 16.11 -25.50
N ARG A 86 6.88 17.31 -25.06
CA ARG A 86 6.45 17.56 -23.67
C ARG A 86 5.30 16.61 -23.35
N ALA A 87 5.60 15.61 -22.53
CA ALA A 87 4.67 14.59 -22.12
C ALA A 87 3.93 15.04 -20.86
N THR A 88 2.62 14.81 -20.80
CA THR A 88 1.89 14.94 -19.54
C THR A 88 2.36 13.85 -18.57
N LYS A 89 2.07 14.03 -17.28
CA LYS A 89 2.32 12.98 -16.28
C LYS A 89 1.62 11.66 -16.64
N GLN A 90 0.50 11.72 -17.36
CA GLN A 90 -0.24 10.56 -17.81
C GLN A 90 0.47 9.83 -18.96
N ASP A 91 0.96 10.56 -19.96
CA ASP A 91 1.72 9.98 -21.09
C ASP A 91 2.96 9.20 -20.63
N ILE A 92 3.63 9.70 -19.58
CA ILE A 92 4.80 9.03 -18.96
C ILE A 92 4.37 7.73 -18.28
N LYS A 93 3.26 7.75 -17.55
CA LYS A 93 2.71 6.56 -16.89
C LYS A 93 2.33 5.50 -17.93
N ASP A 94 1.66 5.90 -19.00
CA ASP A 94 1.21 4.98 -20.04
C ASP A 94 2.38 4.37 -20.83
N ALA A 95 3.42 5.16 -21.11
CA ALA A 95 4.65 4.67 -21.75
C ALA A 95 5.44 3.70 -20.87
N ALA A 96 5.53 3.97 -19.55
CA ALA A 96 6.13 3.07 -18.58
C ALA A 96 5.34 1.75 -18.45
N GLU A 97 4.00 1.82 -18.46
CA GLU A 97 3.12 0.66 -18.32
C GLU A 97 3.18 -0.32 -19.50
N LYS A 98 3.48 0.16 -20.71
CA LYS A 98 3.60 -0.70 -21.90
C LYS A 98 4.70 -1.75 -21.79
N LYS A 99 5.68 -1.54 -20.91
CA LYS A 99 6.82 -2.44 -20.71
C LYS A 99 6.66 -3.45 -19.59
N LEU A 100 5.70 -3.19 -18.72
CA LEU A 100 5.37 -4.11 -17.66
C LEU A 100 4.71 -5.32 -18.28
N ASN A 101 5.12 -6.51 -17.83
CA ASN A 101 4.41 -7.74 -18.18
C ASN A 101 2.97 -7.70 -17.59
N PRO A 102 2.05 -8.57 -18.06
CA PRO A 102 0.66 -8.53 -17.62
C PRO A 102 0.48 -8.58 -16.10
N LEU A 103 1.29 -9.40 -15.41
CA LEU A 103 1.25 -9.53 -13.94
C LEU A 103 1.69 -8.23 -13.25
N GLN A 104 2.82 -7.65 -13.66
CA GLN A 104 3.32 -6.38 -13.14
C GLN A 104 2.32 -5.24 -13.38
N ARG A 105 1.63 -5.24 -14.53
CA ARG A 105 0.60 -4.23 -14.83
C ARG A 105 -0.63 -4.40 -13.93
N ALA A 106 -1.05 -5.63 -13.65
CA ALA A 106 -2.13 -5.92 -12.71
C ALA A 106 -1.76 -5.47 -11.28
N VAL A 107 -0.56 -5.81 -10.82
CA VAL A 107 -0.03 -5.39 -9.53
C VAL A 107 0.06 -3.87 -9.41
N LYS A 108 0.60 -3.19 -10.43
CA LYS A 108 0.66 -1.72 -10.47
C LYS A 108 -0.73 -1.11 -10.43
N THR A 109 -1.71 -1.70 -11.10
CA THR A 109 -3.10 -1.24 -11.07
C THR A 109 -3.67 -1.30 -9.66
N LEU A 110 -3.48 -2.41 -8.93
CA LEU A 110 -3.88 -2.49 -7.53
C LEU A 110 -3.16 -1.44 -6.67
N ALA A 111 -1.84 -1.29 -6.82
CA ALA A 111 -1.07 -0.30 -6.07
C ALA A 111 -1.57 1.13 -6.32
N ASP A 112 -1.80 1.52 -7.58
CA ASP A 112 -2.31 2.85 -7.96
C ASP A 112 -3.70 3.11 -7.35
N ILE A 113 -4.50 2.08 -7.06
CA ILE A 113 -5.81 2.20 -6.43
C ILE A 113 -5.69 2.36 -4.90
N PHE A 114 -4.78 1.65 -4.25
CA PHE A 114 -4.66 1.67 -2.79
C PHE A 114 -3.79 2.80 -2.23
N ILE A 115 -2.76 3.24 -2.96
CA ILE A 115 -1.85 4.30 -2.49
C ILE A 115 -2.61 5.58 -2.09
N PRO A 116 -3.57 6.09 -2.88
CA PRO A 116 -4.36 7.27 -2.48
C PRO A 116 -5.19 7.08 -1.20
N LEU A 117 -5.47 5.82 -0.82
CA LEU A 117 -6.31 5.48 0.33
C LEU A 117 -5.49 5.30 1.63
N LEU A 118 -4.16 5.16 1.51
CA LEU A 118 -3.28 4.91 2.65
C LEU A 118 -3.46 5.92 3.79
N PRO A 119 -3.52 7.25 3.58
CA PRO A 119 -3.68 8.18 4.69
C PRO A 119 -4.94 7.92 5.52
N ALA A 120 -6.06 7.57 4.86
CA ALA A 120 -7.32 7.27 5.54
C ALA A 120 -7.25 5.93 6.30
N ILE A 121 -6.75 4.88 5.65
CA ILE A 121 -6.66 3.53 6.25
C ILE A 121 -5.69 3.50 7.44
N VAL A 122 -4.53 4.15 7.30
CA VAL A 122 -3.52 4.23 8.37
C VAL A 122 -4.04 5.03 9.57
N THR A 123 -4.69 6.17 9.32
CA THR A 123 -5.30 6.99 10.38
C THR A 123 -6.39 6.20 11.11
N ALA A 124 -7.25 5.52 10.36
CA ALA A 124 -8.28 4.65 10.91
C ALA A 124 -7.70 3.54 11.78
N GLY A 125 -6.66 2.84 11.31
CA GLY A 125 -6.00 1.80 12.08
C GLY A 125 -5.37 2.28 13.38
N LEU A 126 -4.70 3.44 13.37
CA LEU A 126 -4.13 4.05 14.57
C LEU A 126 -5.20 4.43 15.59
N LEU A 127 -6.26 5.11 15.15
CA LEU A 127 -7.36 5.51 16.02
C LEU A 127 -8.10 4.29 16.58
N MET A 128 -8.30 3.23 15.77
CA MET A 128 -8.81 1.95 16.24
C MET A 128 -7.92 1.36 17.33
N GLY A 129 -6.59 1.43 17.16
CA GLY A 129 -5.66 0.93 18.16
C GLY A 129 -5.70 1.72 19.47
N ILE A 130 -5.82 3.04 19.40
CA ILE A 130 -6.07 3.88 20.59
C ILE A 130 -7.38 3.49 21.26
N ASN A 131 -8.45 3.32 20.47
CA ASN A 131 -9.73 2.85 20.99
C ASN A 131 -9.61 1.47 21.66
N ASN A 132 -8.87 0.54 21.06
CA ASN A 132 -8.64 -0.80 21.62
C ASN A 132 -7.86 -0.75 22.93
N VAL A 133 -6.94 0.20 23.10
CA VAL A 133 -6.22 0.42 24.38
C VAL A 133 -7.20 0.90 25.45
N LEU A 134 -8.12 1.80 25.11
CA LEU A 134 -9.10 2.36 26.06
C LEU A 134 -10.21 1.36 26.43
N THR A 135 -10.66 0.57 25.45
CA THR A 135 -11.82 -0.34 25.56
C THR A 135 -11.44 -1.80 25.81
N GLY A 136 -10.15 -2.15 25.66
CA GLY A 136 -9.63 -3.48 25.88
C GLY A 136 -9.61 -3.86 27.37
N LYS A 137 -10.25 -4.97 27.71
CA LYS A 137 -10.24 -5.53 29.06
C LYS A 137 -8.90 -6.19 29.38
N GLY A 138 -8.47 -6.13 30.63
CA GLY A 138 -7.24 -6.80 31.07
C GLY A 138 -5.94 -6.09 30.70
N ILE A 139 -6.01 -4.91 30.04
CA ILE A 139 -4.82 -4.12 29.69
C ILE A 139 -4.29 -3.38 30.92
N PHE A 140 -5.15 -2.60 31.57
CA PHE A 140 -4.79 -1.80 32.77
C PHE A 140 -5.39 -2.36 34.06
N PHE A 141 -6.53 -3.04 33.96
CA PHE A 141 -7.27 -3.58 35.09
C PHE A 141 -7.69 -5.02 34.79
N PRO A 142 -7.58 -5.97 35.74
CA PRO A 142 -8.13 -7.31 35.58
C PRO A 142 -9.62 -7.27 35.24
N ASP A 143 -10.02 -7.97 34.17
CA ASP A 143 -11.39 -8.13 33.67
C ASP A 143 -12.18 -6.85 33.34
N ARG A 144 -11.55 -5.67 33.39
CA ARG A 144 -12.18 -4.37 33.09
C ARG A 144 -11.35 -3.57 32.09
N ALA A 145 -12.04 -2.76 31.28
CA ALA A 145 -11.40 -1.80 30.40
C ALA A 145 -11.08 -0.50 31.15
N PHE A 146 -10.21 0.34 30.57
CA PHE A 146 -9.93 1.67 31.14
C PHE A 146 -11.21 2.51 31.22
N VAL A 147 -12.04 2.49 30.19
CA VAL A 147 -13.32 3.21 30.13
C VAL A 147 -14.38 2.69 31.11
N ASP A 148 -14.26 1.44 31.58
CA ASP A 148 -15.17 0.88 32.60
C ASP A 148 -14.86 1.45 34.00
N VAL A 149 -13.60 1.81 34.25
CA VAL A 149 -13.14 2.40 35.51
C VAL A 149 -13.27 3.93 35.46
N TYR A 150 -12.88 4.53 34.34
CA TYR A 150 -12.97 5.98 34.10
C TYR A 150 -14.09 6.28 33.11
N THR A 151 -15.33 6.21 33.59
CA THR A 151 -16.54 6.31 32.75
C THR A 151 -16.64 7.58 31.90
N ASN A 152 -16.06 8.70 32.36
CA ASN A 152 -15.99 9.95 31.59
C ASN A 152 -15.22 9.82 30.26
N TRP A 153 -14.43 8.77 30.09
CA TRP A 153 -13.70 8.49 28.84
C TRP A 153 -14.47 7.61 27.87
N LYS A 154 -15.63 7.08 28.27
CA LYS A 154 -16.41 6.15 27.44
C LYS A 154 -16.88 6.79 26.14
N ASP A 155 -17.57 7.93 26.23
CA ASP A 155 -18.07 8.63 25.04
C ASP A 155 -16.93 9.17 24.17
N PHE A 156 -15.80 9.54 24.79
CA PHE A 156 -14.59 9.92 24.07
C PHE A 156 -14.03 8.76 23.24
N ALA A 157 -13.93 7.56 23.82
CA ALA A 157 -13.52 6.36 23.11
C ALA A 157 -14.52 5.99 21.99
N ASP A 158 -15.82 6.11 22.25
CA ASP A 158 -16.86 5.85 21.24
C ASP A 158 -16.76 6.82 20.04
N VAL A 159 -16.46 8.10 20.28
CA VAL A 159 -16.19 9.07 19.20
C VAL A 159 -14.92 8.70 18.41
N ILE A 160 -13.84 8.31 19.09
CA ILE A 160 -12.62 7.82 18.42
C ILE A 160 -12.97 6.62 17.53
N ASN A 161 -13.72 5.65 18.06
CA ASN A 161 -14.13 4.46 17.32
C ASN A 161 -14.98 4.81 16.09
N LEU A 162 -15.91 5.77 16.21
CA LEU A 162 -16.70 6.25 15.07
C LEU A 162 -15.81 6.83 13.96
N ILE A 163 -14.89 7.73 14.32
CA ILE A 163 -13.95 8.33 13.36
C ILE A 163 -13.09 7.24 12.71
N ALA A 164 -12.57 6.32 13.53
CA ALA A 164 -11.68 5.27 13.09
C ALA A 164 -12.38 4.28 12.14
N ASN A 165 -13.56 3.79 12.51
CA ASN A 165 -14.29 2.79 11.76
C ASN A 165 -14.92 3.36 10.46
N THR A 166 -15.09 4.68 10.35
CA THR A 166 -15.70 5.32 9.16
C THR A 166 -14.96 4.92 7.88
N ALA A 167 -13.62 4.99 7.84
CA ALA A 167 -12.88 4.67 6.63
C ALA A 167 -13.03 3.19 6.21
N PHE A 168 -13.12 2.27 7.16
CA PHE A 168 -13.31 0.85 6.89
C PHE A 168 -14.76 0.51 6.50
N THR A 169 -15.73 1.15 7.16
CA THR A 169 -17.16 1.00 6.86
C THR A 169 -17.47 1.47 5.44
N PHE A 170 -16.94 2.64 5.06
CA PHE A 170 -17.13 3.24 3.73
C PHE A 170 -16.01 2.90 2.75
N LEU A 171 -15.21 1.86 3.05
CA LEU A 171 -14.07 1.47 2.23
C LEU A 171 -14.45 1.18 0.77
N PRO A 172 -15.59 0.53 0.46
CA PRO A 172 -16.02 0.41 -0.93
C PRO A 172 -16.23 1.75 -1.64
N GLY A 173 -16.74 2.79 -0.98
CA GLY A 173 -16.84 4.14 -1.57
C GLY A 173 -15.47 4.73 -1.92
N LEU A 174 -14.51 4.60 -1.00
CA LEU A 174 -13.12 5.06 -1.19
C LEU A 174 -12.42 4.31 -2.32
N ILE A 175 -12.57 2.99 -2.38
CA ILE A 175 -12.03 2.17 -3.47
C ILE A 175 -12.72 2.50 -4.78
N GLY A 176 -14.04 2.67 -4.79
CA GLY A 176 -14.82 3.02 -5.98
C GLY A 176 -14.29 4.29 -6.64
N TRP A 177 -14.10 5.35 -5.86
CA TRP A 177 -13.43 6.59 -6.29
C TRP A 177 -12.05 6.35 -6.92
N SER A 178 -11.16 5.67 -6.18
CA SER A 178 -9.78 5.50 -6.63
C SER A 178 -9.68 4.58 -7.86
N ALA A 179 -10.51 3.55 -7.92
CA ALA A 179 -10.57 2.57 -9.00
C ALA A 179 -11.07 3.18 -10.31
N VAL A 180 -12.18 3.92 -10.30
CA VAL A 180 -12.67 4.56 -11.53
C VAL A 180 -11.71 5.63 -12.01
N ARG A 181 -11.04 6.37 -11.11
CA ARG A 181 -9.97 7.31 -11.45
C ARG A 181 -8.81 6.61 -12.16
N ARG A 182 -8.45 5.40 -11.72
CA ARG A 182 -7.44 4.56 -12.37
C ARG A 182 -7.89 4.04 -13.74
N PHE A 183 -9.16 3.69 -13.89
CA PHE A 183 -9.73 3.11 -15.10
C PHE A 183 -10.23 4.14 -16.13
N GLY A 184 -10.27 5.43 -15.75
CA GLY A 184 -10.67 6.54 -16.62
C GLY A 184 -12.18 6.83 -16.64
N GLY A 185 -12.93 6.38 -15.63
CA GLY A 185 -14.36 6.70 -15.45
C GLY A 185 -14.59 7.89 -14.52
N SER A 186 -15.86 8.25 -14.30
CA SER A 186 -16.28 9.34 -13.42
C SER A 186 -16.09 8.98 -11.95
N GLU A 187 -15.25 9.78 -11.28
CA GLU A 187 -14.97 9.70 -9.83
C GLU A 187 -16.25 9.70 -8.98
N LEU A 188 -17.22 10.54 -9.32
CA LEU A 188 -18.50 10.62 -8.61
C LEU A 188 -19.32 9.33 -8.76
N LEU A 189 -19.40 8.77 -9.97
CA LEU A 189 -20.13 7.51 -10.19
C LEU A 189 -19.45 6.33 -9.50
N GLY A 190 -18.11 6.33 -9.41
CA GLY A 190 -17.37 5.36 -8.62
C GLY A 190 -17.68 5.42 -7.13
N ILE A 191 -17.76 6.63 -6.56
CA ILE A 191 -18.20 6.82 -5.15
C ILE A 191 -19.61 6.28 -4.97
N VAL A 192 -20.55 6.68 -5.82
CA VAL A 192 -21.96 6.25 -5.73
C VAL A 192 -22.08 4.73 -5.84
N LEU A 193 -21.38 4.10 -6.78
CA LEU A 193 -21.31 2.65 -6.91
C LEU A 193 -20.79 1.99 -5.62
N GLY A 194 -19.68 2.49 -5.08
CA GLY A 194 -19.10 1.96 -3.85
C GLY A 194 -20.05 2.08 -2.65
N LEU A 195 -20.70 3.24 -2.48
CA LEU A 195 -21.70 3.47 -1.43
C LEU A 195 -22.95 2.60 -1.61
N MET A 196 -23.38 2.35 -2.86
CA MET A 196 -24.49 1.45 -3.16
C MET A 196 -24.21 0.02 -2.70
N LEU A 197 -22.97 -0.47 -2.85
CA LEU A 197 -22.58 -1.82 -2.39
C LEU A 197 -22.58 -1.99 -0.87
N ILE A 198 -22.70 -0.89 -0.12
CA ILE A 198 -22.76 -0.89 1.35
C ILE A 198 -24.00 -0.16 1.87
N HIS A 199 -25.00 0.05 1.02
CA HIS A 199 -26.18 0.83 1.35
C HIS A 199 -26.94 0.20 2.55
N PRO A 200 -27.47 0.97 3.51
CA PRO A 200 -28.16 0.45 4.70
C PRO A 200 -29.40 -0.42 4.42
N ALA A 201 -29.95 -0.34 3.20
CA ALA A 201 -31.04 -1.22 2.75
C ALA A 201 -30.59 -2.68 2.49
N LEU A 202 -29.28 -2.92 2.42
CA LEU A 202 -28.68 -4.25 2.30
C LEU A 202 -28.40 -4.82 3.69
N LEU A 203 -28.46 -6.15 3.82
CA LEU A 203 -27.96 -6.82 5.02
C LEU A 203 -26.48 -6.51 5.18
N ASN A 204 -26.09 -5.93 6.32
CA ASN A 204 -24.69 -5.62 6.59
C ASN A 204 -23.84 -6.90 6.53
N ALA A 205 -22.68 -6.84 5.86
CA ALA A 205 -21.79 -7.98 5.70
C ALA A 205 -21.34 -8.60 7.05
N TRP A 206 -21.24 -7.80 8.10
CA TRP A 206 -20.87 -8.27 9.44
C TRP A 206 -21.98 -9.07 10.12
N ASP A 207 -23.25 -8.81 9.78
CA ASP A 207 -24.40 -9.55 10.28
C ASP A 207 -24.71 -10.79 9.45
N TYR A 208 -24.01 -10.99 8.33
CA TYR A 208 -24.26 -12.10 7.40
C TYR A 208 -24.15 -13.47 8.09
N GLY A 209 -23.13 -13.68 8.92
CA GLY A 209 -22.96 -14.96 9.63
C GLY A 209 -24.15 -15.29 10.54
N LYS A 210 -24.65 -14.29 11.26
CA LYS A 210 -25.84 -14.42 12.11
C LYS A 210 -27.07 -14.71 11.27
N ALA A 211 -27.29 -13.93 10.20
CA ALA A 211 -28.45 -14.10 9.32
C ALA A 211 -28.48 -15.47 8.62
N VAL A 212 -27.33 -16.02 8.25
CA VAL A 212 -27.23 -17.39 7.72
C VAL A 212 -27.66 -18.41 8.78
N SER A 213 -27.15 -18.28 10.01
CA SER A 213 -27.49 -19.21 11.10
C SER A 213 -28.97 -19.15 11.50
N SER A 214 -29.62 -17.99 11.40
CA SER A 214 -31.04 -17.80 11.71
C SER A 214 -31.96 -18.00 10.50
N GLY A 215 -31.43 -18.27 9.30
CA GLY A 215 -32.23 -18.39 8.08
C GLY A 215 -32.90 -17.08 7.65
N THR A 216 -32.40 -15.92 8.09
CA THR A 216 -33.00 -14.60 7.86
C THR A 216 -32.25 -13.76 6.82
N VAL A 217 -31.48 -14.40 5.92
CA VAL A 217 -30.82 -13.69 4.82
C VAL A 217 -31.90 -13.15 3.87
N PRO A 218 -31.95 -11.83 3.60
CA PRO A 218 -32.90 -11.28 2.65
C PRO A 218 -32.47 -11.56 1.22
N TYR A 219 -33.43 -11.78 0.34
CA TYR A 219 -33.21 -12.00 -1.09
C TYR A 219 -34.05 -11.05 -1.93
N TRP A 220 -33.57 -10.74 -3.13
CA TRP A 220 -34.39 -10.25 -4.21
C TRP A 220 -34.79 -11.42 -5.11
N ASP A 221 -36.05 -11.41 -5.54
CA ASP A 221 -36.58 -12.35 -6.53
C ASP A 221 -36.67 -11.65 -7.88
N LEU A 222 -35.67 -11.90 -8.74
CA LEU A 222 -35.56 -11.25 -10.03
C LEU A 222 -35.72 -12.30 -11.14
N PHE A 223 -36.91 -12.35 -11.74
CA PHE A 223 -37.21 -13.26 -12.86
C PHE A 223 -36.85 -14.74 -12.59
N GLY A 224 -37.06 -15.20 -11.34
CA GLY A 224 -36.72 -16.56 -10.90
C GLY A 224 -35.30 -16.73 -10.35
N LEU A 225 -34.48 -15.67 -10.33
CA LEU A 225 -33.17 -15.66 -9.67
C LEU A 225 -33.30 -15.13 -8.24
N HIS A 226 -32.87 -15.93 -7.27
CA HIS A 226 -32.77 -15.52 -5.86
C HIS A 226 -31.41 -14.90 -5.59
N ILE A 227 -31.38 -13.58 -5.40
CA ILE A 227 -30.13 -12.83 -5.24
C ILE A 227 -30.03 -12.32 -3.81
N ALA A 228 -28.99 -12.75 -3.09
CA ALA A 228 -28.80 -12.33 -1.70
C ALA A 228 -28.64 -10.80 -1.62
N LYS A 229 -29.53 -10.16 -0.84
CA LYS A 229 -29.54 -8.71 -0.62
C LYS A 229 -28.54 -8.34 0.47
N ILE A 230 -27.26 -8.60 0.20
CA ILE A 230 -26.15 -8.42 1.13
C ILE A 230 -25.27 -7.26 0.71
N GLY A 231 -24.74 -6.55 1.70
CA GLY A 231 -23.71 -5.55 1.54
C GLY A 231 -22.33 -6.18 1.43
N TYR A 232 -21.39 -5.38 0.94
CA TYR A 232 -20.00 -5.76 0.74
C TYR A 232 -19.07 -4.91 1.62
N GLN A 233 -19.52 -4.55 2.83
CA GLN A 233 -18.73 -3.80 3.81
C GLN A 233 -17.41 -4.53 4.07
N GLY A 234 -16.30 -3.78 4.09
CA GLY A 234 -14.95 -4.32 4.28
C GLY A 234 -14.42 -5.18 3.12
N GLN A 235 -15.20 -5.46 2.07
CA GLN A 235 -14.75 -6.25 0.94
C GLN A 235 -14.19 -5.39 -0.19
N VAL A 236 -13.06 -5.82 -0.72
CA VAL A 236 -12.32 -5.08 -1.75
C VAL A 236 -12.70 -5.53 -3.16
N LEU A 237 -12.74 -6.85 -3.40
CA LEU A 237 -12.87 -7.41 -4.74
C LEU A 237 -14.17 -7.03 -5.47
N PRO A 238 -15.35 -7.02 -4.82
CA PRO A 238 -16.60 -6.65 -5.50
C PRO A 238 -16.51 -5.25 -6.10
N VAL A 239 -16.11 -4.26 -5.30
CA VAL A 239 -16.08 -2.87 -5.75
C VAL A 239 -14.98 -2.59 -6.77
N LEU A 240 -13.82 -3.27 -6.69
CA LEU A 240 -12.76 -3.15 -7.69
C LEU A 240 -13.25 -3.58 -9.08
N LEU A 241 -13.86 -4.77 -9.15
CA LEU A 241 -14.34 -5.32 -10.42
C LEU A 241 -15.55 -4.54 -10.94
N SER A 242 -16.49 -4.16 -10.06
CA SER A 242 -17.61 -3.30 -10.43
C SER A 242 -17.16 -1.93 -10.94
N SER A 243 -16.14 -1.32 -10.34
CA SER A 243 -15.61 -0.03 -10.80
C SER A 243 -14.93 -0.13 -12.17
N TYR A 244 -14.26 -1.25 -12.46
CA TYR A 244 -13.74 -1.52 -13.79
C TYR A 244 -14.86 -1.61 -14.82
N VAL A 245 -15.91 -2.38 -14.53
CA VAL A 245 -17.08 -2.53 -15.40
C VAL A 245 -17.78 -1.18 -15.61
N LEU A 246 -17.97 -0.41 -14.52
CA LEU A 246 -18.55 0.93 -14.55
C LEU A 246 -17.81 1.82 -15.54
N ALA A 247 -16.49 1.94 -15.39
CA ALA A 247 -15.68 2.79 -16.24
C ALA A 247 -15.75 2.34 -17.71
N LYS A 248 -15.77 1.03 -17.99
CA LYS A 248 -15.90 0.53 -19.37
C LYS A 248 -17.25 0.86 -20.00
N ILE A 249 -18.34 0.65 -19.28
CA ILE A 249 -19.69 0.98 -19.76
C ILE A 249 -19.81 2.50 -19.98
N GLU A 250 -19.35 3.31 -19.02
CA GLU A 250 -19.41 4.77 -19.10
C GLU A 250 -18.64 5.31 -20.31
N ILE A 251 -17.39 4.87 -20.51
CA ILE A 251 -16.56 5.30 -21.63
C ILE A 251 -17.17 4.85 -22.95
N PHE A 252 -17.74 3.65 -23.00
CA PHE A 252 -18.41 3.14 -24.19
C PHE A 252 -19.64 3.99 -24.55
N LEU A 253 -20.53 4.23 -23.59
CA LEU A 253 -21.73 5.04 -23.80
C LEU A 253 -21.40 6.49 -24.12
N SER A 254 -20.40 7.09 -23.43
CA SER A 254 -19.96 8.47 -23.68
C SER A 254 -19.42 8.70 -25.09
N LYS A 255 -18.92 7.65 -25.76
CA LYS A 255 -18.47 7.73 -27.15
C LYS A 255 -19.61 7.58 -28.17
N ARG A 256 -20.75 7.03 -27.75
CA ARG A 256 -21.87 6.68 -28.64
C ARG A 256 -23.05 7.63 -28.51
N ILE A 257 -23.25 8.20 -27.31
CA ILE A 257 -24.37 9.09 -27.01
C ILE A 257 -23.96 10.54 -27.31
N PRO A 258 -24.75 11.31 -28.08
CA PRO A 258 -24.49 12.73 -28.33
C PRO A 258 -24.45 13.54 -27.03
N ASP A 259 -23.63 14.59 -26.99
CA ASP A 259 -23.38 15.39 -25.77
C ASP A 259 -24.66 15.89 -25.09
N ALA A 260 -25.67 16.29 -25.86
CA ALA A 260 -26.96 16.77 -25.37
C ALA A 260 -27.71 15.76 -24.47
N PHE A 261 -27.46 14.46 -24.64
CA PHE A 261 -28.15 13.39 -23.90
C PHE A 261 -27.26 12.69 -22.87
N LYS A 262 -25.97 13.03 -22.79
CA LYS A 262 -25.02 12.31 -21.92
C LYS A 262 -25.45 12.32 -20.46
N LEU A 263 -25.89 13.48 -19.95
CA LEU A 263 -26.31 13.60 -18.56
C LEU A 263 -27.54 12.72 -18.25
N LEU A 264 -28.48 12.63 -19.19
CA LEU A 264 -29.74 11.89 -19.01
C LEU A 264 -29.60 10.38 -19.24
N LEU A 265 -28.68 9.96 -20.11
CA LEU A 265 -28.59 8.56 -20.54
C LEU A 265 -27.32 7.86 -20.04
N VAL A 266 -26.14 8.49 -20.18
CA VAL A 266 -24.87 7.80 -19.87
C VAL A 266 -24.81 7.43 -18.39
N ALA A 267 -24.95 8.41 -17.49
CA ALA A 267 -24.78 8.17 -16.06
C ALA A 267 -25.85 7.22 -15.49
N PRO A 268 -27.17 7.40 -15.75
CA PRO A 268 -28.19 6.49 -15.24
C PRO A 268 -28.05 5.07 -15.77
N ILE A 269 -27.82 4.89 -17.08
CA ILE A 269 -27.65 3.53 -17.67
C ILE A 269 -26.40 2.87 -17.11
N THR A 270 -25.29 3.61 -17.02
CA THR A 270 -24.03 3.08 -16.48
C THR A 270 -24.21 2.57 -15.05
N LEU A 271 -24.78 3.38 -14.17
CA LEU A 271 -25.01 2.98 -12.77
C LEU A 271 -26.03 1.85 -12.66
N LEU A 272 -27.14 1.90 -13.40
CA LEU A 272 -28.18 0.88 -13.34
C LEU A 272 -27.63 -0.49 -13.79
N VAL A 273 -27.02 -0.54 -14.98
CA VAL A 273 -26.46 -1.78 -15.53
C VAL A 273 -25.35 -2.30 -14.63
N THR A 274 -24.42 -1.43 -14.21
CA THR A 274 -23.32 -1.87 -13.34
C THR A 274 -23.83 -2.31 -11.97
N GLY A 275 -24.85 -1.66 -11.42
CA GLY A 275 -25.45 -2.03 -10.15
C GLY A 275 -26.09 -3.42 -10.18
N PHE A 276 -26.89 -3.71 -11.22
CA PHE A 276 -27.42 -5.05 -11.42
C PHE A 276 -26.30 -6.08 -11.59
N LEU A 277 -25.33 -5.83 -12.46
CA LEU A 277 -24.18 -6.74 -12.65
C LEU A 277 -23.40 -6.95 -11.34
N SER A 278 -23.32 -5.91 -10.50
CA SER A 278 -22.62 -5.96 -9.22
C SER A 278 -23.26 -6.95 -8.26
N PHE A 279 -24.58 -6.93 -8.11
CA PHE A 279 -25.27 -7.84 -7.18
C PHE A 279 -25.54 -9.23 -7.75
N VAL A 280 -25.82 -9.32 -9.06
CA VAL A 280 -26.20 -10.59 -9.71
C VAL A 280 -24.98 -11.47 -9.96
N ILE A 281 -23.87 -10.88 -10.41
CA ILE A 281 -22.72 -11.64 -10.94
C ILE A 281 -21.46 -11.34 -10.14
N ILE A 282 -21.03 -10.07 -10.13
CA ILE A 282 -19.70 -9.69 -9.65
C ILE A 282 -19.55 -9.97 -8.17
N GLY A 283 -20.51 -9.55 -7.35
CA GLY A 283 -20.51 -9.69 -5.91
C GLY A 283 -20.44 -11.15 -5.46
N PRO A 284 -21.38 -12.04 -5.85
CA PRO A 284 -21.34 -13.45 -5.50
C PRO A 284 -20.05 -14.16 -5.97
N LEU A 285 -19.59 -13.86 -7.20
CA LEU A 285 -18.37 -14.42 -7.76
C LEU A 285 -17.14 -14.00 -6.95
N THR A 286 -16.97 -12.70 -6.74
CA THR A 286 -15.80 -12.13 -6.04
C THR A 286 -15.81 -12.45 -4.55
N PHE A 287 -16.98 -12.56 -3.93
CA PHE A 287 -17.11 -13.04 -2.55
C PHE A 287 -16.63 -14.48 -2.40
N SER A 288 -17.01 -15.36 -3.34
CA SER A 288 -16.56 -16.76 -3.36
C SER A 288 -15.06 -16.87 -3.58
N ILE A 289 -14.50 -16.05 -4.49
CA ILE A 289 -13.05 -15.94 -4.71
C ILE A 289 -12.36 -15.46 -3.42
N GLY A 290 -12.89 -14.42 -2.76
CA GLY A 290 -12.35 -13.90 -1.50
C GLY A 290 -12.30 -14.95 -0.41
N LYS A 291 -13.36 -15.77 -0.25
CA LYS A 291 -13.38 -16.91 0.67
C LYS A 291 -12.30 -17.94 0.34
N ALA A 292 -12.14 -18.29 -0.94
CA ALA A 292 -11.12 -19.25 -1.37
C ALA A 292 -9.69 -18.74 -1.08
N ILE A 293 -9.42 -17.46 -1.36
CA ILE A 293 -8.14 -16.82 -1.04
C ILE A 293 -7.89 -16.86 0.47
N THR A 294 -8.86 -16.43 1.28
CA THR A 294 -8.76 -16.47 2.74
C THR A 294 -8.48 -17.90 3.23
N ALA A 295 -9.23 -18.89 2.75
CA ALA A 295 -9.06 -20.29 3.14
C ALA A 295 -7.65 -20.80 2.79
N ALA A 296 -7.13 -20.46 1.61
CA ALA A 296 -5.77 -20.85 1.21
C ALA A 296 -4.71 -20.23 2.12
N PHE A 297 -4.80 -18.93 2.41
CA PHE A 297 -3.86 -18.25 3.30
C PHE A 297 -3.92 -18.80 4.73
N VAL A 298 -5.13 -19.00 5.27
CA VAL A 298 -5.33 -19.58 6.60
C VAL A 298 -4.75 -20.99 6.66
N ALA A 299 -5.04 -21.85 5.67
CA ALA A 299 -4.52 -23.21 5.62
C ALA A 299 -2.97 -23.23 5.61
N ILE A 300 -2.34 -22.37 4.82
CA ILE A 300 -0.87 -22.27 4.77
C ILE A 300 -0.31 -21.85 6.15
N PHE A 301 -0.89 -20.83 6.79
CA PHE A 301 -0.37 -20.31 8.04
C PHE A 301 -0.75 -21.17 9.26
N ASP A 302 -1.80 -21.98 9.19
CA ASP A 302 -2.14 -22.95 10.25
C ASP A 302 -1.27 -24.21 10.17
N HIS A 303 -0.97 -24.71 8.97
CA HIS A 303 -0.14 -25.92 8.80
C HIS A 303 1.36 -25.64 8.77
N PHE A 304 1.76 -24.51 8.18
CA PHE A 304 3.17 -24.14 7.97
C PHE A 304 3.49 -22.72 8.48
N PRO A 305 3.13 -22.36 9.74
CA PRO A 305 3.30 -21.01 10.26
C PRO A 305 4.74 -20.52 10.18
N ALA A 306 5.70 -21.39 10.53
CA ALA A 306 7.13 -21.05 10.49
C ALA A 306 7.58 -20.73 9.07
N LEU A 307 7.23 -21.57 8.09
CA LEU A 307 7.61 -21.37 6.69
C LEU A 307 6.94 -20.12 6.11
N GLY A 308 5.66 -19.90 6.41
CA GLY A 308 4.93 -18.70 6.02
C GLY A 308 5.58 -17.43 6.57
N GLY A 309 5.91 -17.42 7.86
CA GLY A 309 6.63 -16.32 8.51
C GLY A 309 8.02 -16.08 7.95
N LEU A 310 8.77 -17.15 7.67
CA LEU A 310 10.11 -17.08 7.09
C LEU A 310 10.09 -16.49 5.67
N ILE A 311 9.25 -17.03 4.79
CA ILE A 311 9.17 -16.62 3.38
C ILE A 311 8.59 -15.21 3.30
N TYR A 312 7.44 -14.97 3.93
CA TYR A 312 6.80 -13.67 3.87
C TYR A 312 7.69 -12.61 4.53
N GLY A 313 8.18 -12.85 5.74
CA GLY A 313 9.07 -11.91 6.45
C GLY A 313 10.39 -11.67 5.73
N GLY A 314 11.00 -12.70 5.15
CA GLY A 314 12.27 -12.58 4.43
C GLY A 314 12.15 -11.90 3.07
N LEU A 315 11.08 -12.16 2.33
CA LEU A 315 10.88 -11.61 0.98
C LEU A 315 10.08 -10.30 0.95
N TYR A 316 9.44 -9.91 2.06
CA TYR A 316 8.61 -8.70 2.12
C TYR A 316 9.37 -7.46 1.65
N ALA A 317 10.61 -7.28 2.08
CA ALA A 317 11.43 -6.15 1.67
C ALA A 317 11.63 -6.07 0.14
N LEU A 318 11.74 -7.20 -0.57
CA LEU A 318 11.82 -7.21 -2.03
C LEU A 318 10.50 -6.77 -2.69
N LEU A 319 9.37 -7.09 -2.06
CA LEU A 319 8.06 -6.60 -2.48
C LEU A 319 7.93 -5.09 -2.26
N VAL A 320 8.60 -4.55 -1.22
CA VAL A 320 8.67 -3.10 -1.01
C VAL A 320 9.50 -2.42 -2.10
N VAL A 321 10.66 -2.98 -2.47
CA VAL A 321 11.49 -2.44 -3.56
C VAL A 321 10.71 -2.31 -4.87
N THR A 322 9.88 -3.30 -5.16
CA THR A 322 9.08 -3.36 -6.39
C THR A 322 7.74 -2.63 -6.29
N GLY A 323 7.37 -2.11 -5.11
CA GLY A 323 6.06 -1.52 -4.83
C GLY A 323 4.91 -2.54 -4.76
N MET A 324 5.19 -3.83 -4.99
CA MET A 324 4.18 -4.89 -5.02
C MET A 324 3.57 -5.18 -3.64
N HIS A 325 4.23 -4.77 -2.56
CA HIS A 325 3.70 -4.95 -1.20
C HIS A 325 2.32 -4.32 -0.97
N HIS A 326 1.96 -3.25 -1.68
CA HIS A 326 0.64 -2.62 -1.58
C HIS A 326 -0.51 -3.54 -2.04
N THR A 327 -0.24 -4.58 -2.83
CA THR A 327 -1.29 -5.55 -3.21
C THR A 327 -1.76 -6.39 -2.03
N PHE A 328 -0.89 -6.60 -1.03
CA PHE A 328 -1.24 -7.35 0.17
C PHE A 328 -2.24 -6.61 1.05
N LEU A 329 -2.40 -5.29 0.92
CA LEU A 329 -3.45 -4.54 1.61
C LEU A 329 -4.84 -5.09 1.30
N ALA A 330 -5.10 -5.44 0.03
CA ALA A 330 -6.36 -6.07 -0.35
C ALA A 330 -6.56 -7.42 0.35
N VAL A 331 -5.48 -8.19 0.50
CA VAL A 331 -5.48 -9.49 1.17
C VAL A 331 -5.71 -9.31 2.67
N ASP A 332 -5.00 -8.40 3.33
CA ASP A 332 -5.19 -8.07 4.74
C ASP A 332 -6.62 -7.63 5.03
N LEU A 333 -7.18 -6.74 4.21
CA LEU A 333 -8.58 -6.29 4.33
C LEU A 333 -9.55 -7.45 4.15
N GLN A 334 -9.30 -8.33 3.18
CA GLN A 334 -10.13 -9.52 2.96
C GLN A 334 -10.03 -10.51 4.13
N LEU A 335 -8.84 -10.72 4.70
CA LEU A 335 -8.61 -11.55 5.88
C LEU A 335 -9.35 -11.00 7.10
N ILE A 336 -9.23 -9.69 7.35
CA ILE A 336 -9.96 -9.01 8.44
C ILE A 336 -11.46 -9.16 8.22
N ALA A 337 -11.96 -8.93 7.01
CA ALA A 337 -13.37 -9.07 6.71
C ALA A 337 -13.89 -10.51 6.90
N SER A 338 -13.08 -11.51 6.58
CA SER A 338 -13.53 -12.90 6.59
C SER A 338 -13.30 -13.60 7.94
N THR A 339 -12.31 -13.14 8.72
CA THR A 339 -11.83 -13.84 9.92
C THR A 339 -11.76 -12.95 11.17
N GLY A 340 -12.06 -11.65 11.03
CA GLY A 340 -11.96 -10.65 12.09
C GLY A 340 -10.53 -10.13 12.36
N ALA A 341 -9.52 -10.70 11.73
CA ALA A 341 -8.13 -10.30 11.91
C ALA A 341 -7.24 -10.64 10.69
N THR A 342 -6.01 -10.15 10.68
CA THR A 342 -4.96 -10.56 9.75
C THR A 342 -3.70 -10.97 10.49
N PHE A 343 -2.98 -11.95 9.96
CA PHE A 343 -1.67 -12.40 10.45
C PHE A 343 -0.50 -11.94 9.55
N LEU A 344 -0.78 -11.29 8.42
CA LEU A 344 0.26 -10.76 7.52
C LEU A 344 0.76 -9.38 7.99
N TRP A 345 -0.16 -8.50 8.38
CA TRP A 345 0.17 -7.15 8.88
C TRP A 345 1.19 -7.11 10.04
N PRO A 346 1.14 -8.00 11.05
CA PRO A 346 2.17 -8.05 12.09
C PRO A 346 3.59 -8.27 11.54
N ILE A 347 3.74 -9.13 10.52
CA ILE A 347 5.04 -9.44 9.90
C ILE A 347 5.57 -8.22 9.15
N LEU A 348 4.69 -7.50 8.45
CA LEU A 348 5.01 -6.24 7.79
C LEU A 348 5.55 -5.20 8.78
N ALA A 349 4.89 -5.02 9.93
CA ALA A 349 5.36 -4.08 10.95
C ALA A 349 6.78 -4.42 11.42
N LEU A 350 7.08 -5.72 11.65
CA LEU A 350 8.42 -6.17 12.03
C LEU A 350 9.45 -6.03 10.90
N SER A 351 9.02 -6.16 9.63
CA SER A 351 9.88 -5.91 8.48
C SER A 351 10.32 -4.45 8.41
N ASN A 352 9.39 -3.53 8.66
CA ASN A 352 9.68 -2.10 8.67
C ASN A 352 10.65 -1.72 9.80
N ILE A 353 10.44 -2.29 10.99
CA ILE A 353 11.38 -2.14 12.11
C ILE A 353 12.75 -2.71 11.74
N SER A 354 12.82 -3.87 11.09
CA SER A 354 14.08 -4.47 10.66
C SER A 354 14.86 -3.60 9.68
N GLN A 355 14.18 -2.95 8.72
CA GLN A 355 14.80 -2.00 7.80
C GLN A 355 15.34 -0.77 8.53
N GLY A 356 14.58 -0.23 9.49
CA GLY A 356 15.00 0.89 10.33
C GLY A 356 16.22 0.57 11.17
N SER A 357 16.26 -0.62 11.77
CA SER A 357 17.37 -1.07 12.62
C SER A 357 18.67 -1.30 11.84
N ALA A 358 18.59 -1.88 10.65
CA ALA A 358 19.75 -2.00 9.77
C ALA A 358 20.27 -0.62 9.33
N ALA A 359 19.38 0.31 8.99
CA ALA A 359 19.77 1.68 8.67
C ALA A 359 20.40 2.38 9.88
N LEU A 360 19.84 2.21 11.08
CA LEU A 360 20.37 2.80 12.31
C LEU A 360 21.79 2.31 12.59
N ALA A 361 22.06 1.02 12.41
CA ALA A 361 23.39 0.44 12.58
C ALA A 361 24.44 1.11 11.67
N MET A 362 24.07 1.52 10.46
CA MET A 362 24.97 2.24 9.54
C MET A 362 25.47 3.58 10.09
N THR A 363 24.80 4.16 11.09
CA THR A 363 25.32 5.33 11.82
C THR A 363 26.62 5.01 12.55
N LEU A 364 26.75 3.81 13.11
CA LEU A 364 27.95 3.35 13.80
C LEU A 364 28.97 2.74 12.83
N VAL A 365 28.50 2.22 11.69
CA VAL A 365 29.37 1.72 10.62
C VAL A 365 29.75 2.80 9.62
N SER A 366 29.32 4.06 9.69
CA SER A 366 29.77 5.10 8.74
C SER A 366 30.82 6.00 9.39
N LYS A 367 31.78 6.51 8.60
CA LYS A 367 32.65 7.64 8.99
C LYS A 367 32.19 8.96 8.35
N ASP A 368 31.37 8.87 7.30
CA ASP A 368 30.77 10.01 6.63
C ASP A 368 29.59 10.53 7.46
N GLU A 369 29.71 11.77 7.95
CA GLU A 369 28.70 12.46 8.77
C GLU A 369 27.36 12.66 8.04
N LYS A 370 27.38 12.87 6.72
CA LYS A 370 26.17 12.97 5.91
C LYS A 370 25.43 11.63 5.88
N LEU A 371 26.16 10.53 5.70
CA LEU A 371 25.56 9.20 5.74
C LEU A 371 25.04 8.84 7.14
N LYS A 372 25.73 9.26 8.21
CA LYS A 372 25.24 9.08 9.58
C LYS A 372 23.91 9.82 9.81
N GLY A 373 23.85 11.12 9.47
CA GLY A 373 22.62 11.91 9.60
C GLY A 373 21.46 11.34 8.78
N MET A 374 21.74 10.86 7.55
CA MET A 374 20.75 10.18 6.73
C MET A 374 20.30 8.84 7.35
N SER A 375 21.23 8.06 7.90
CA SER A 375 20.95 6.77 8.53
C SER A 375 19.98 6.90 9.71
N VAL A 376 20.20 7.89 10.56
CA VAL A 376 19.32 8.16 11.72
C VAL A 376 17.92 8.61 11.27
N THR A 377 17.84 9.59 10.37
CA THR A 377 16.54 10.12 9.92
C THR A 377 15.73 9.08 9.14
N SER A 378 16.40 8.26 8.32
CA SER A 378 15.80 7.12 7.63
C SER A 378 15.35 6.02 8.59
N ALA A 379 16.11 5.73 9.65
CA ALA A 379 15.71 4.76 10.67
C ALA A 379 14.43 5.19 11.40
N ILE A 380 14.35 6.45 11.81
CA ILE A 380 13.14 7.02 12.45
C ILE A 380 11.94 6.89 11.50
N SER A 381 12.11 7.24 10.23
CA SER A 381 11.07 7.07 9.20
C SER A 381 10.58 5.63 9.11
N ALA A 382 11.49 4.66 9.07
CA ALA A 382 11.16 3.24 8.98
C ALA A 382 10.47 2.71 10.26
N TYR A 383 10.87 3.20 11.44
CA TYR A 383 10.18 2.91 12.70
C TYR A 383 8.77 3.51 12.78
N LEU A 384 8.48 4.54 12.01
CA LEU A 384 7.14 5.08 11.80
C LEU A 384 6.42 4.46 10.58
N GLY A 385 7.03 3.44 9.97
CA GLY A 385 6.46 2.65 8.89
C GLY A 385 6.59 3.17 7.49
N ILE A 386 7.48 4.14 7.28
CA ILE A 386 7.89 4.62 5.97
C ILE A 386 9.32 4.15 5.73
N THR A 387 9.48 3.01 5.04
CA THR A 387 10.75 2.32 4.89
C THR A 387 11.58 2.77 3.70
N GLU A 388 11.01 3.49 2.74
CA GLU A 388 11.68 3.88 1.50
C GLU A 388 12.98 4.67 1.74
N PRO A 389 13.03 5.65 2.66
CA PRO A 389 14.28 6.36 2.97
C PRO A 389 15.37 5.43 3.53
N ALA A 390 15.01 4.43 4.35
CA ALA A 390 15.96 3.47 4.91
C ALA A 390 16.43 2.46 3.85
N MET A 391 15.50 1.94 3.06
CA MET A 391 15.79 0.94 2.04
C MET A 391 16.66 1.51 0.92
N PHE A 392 16.24 2.60 0.28
CA PHE A 392 16.93 3.15 -0.89
C PHE A 392 18.09 4.07 -0.51
N GLY A 393 17.93 4.88 0.56
CA GLY A 393 18.97 5.83 0.98
C GLY A 393 20.17 5.16 1.65
N VAL A 394 19.97 3.99 2.28
CA VAL A 394 20.98 3.36 3.13
C VAL A 394 21.16 1.87 2.78
N ASN A 395 20.13 1.05 2.99
CA ASN A 395 20.31 -0.39 3.07
C ASN A 395 20.70 -1.04 1.73
N LEU A 396 20.01 -0.70 0.64
CA LEU A 396 20.29 -1.24 -0.69
C LEU A 396 21.62 -0.73 -1.25
N ARG A 397 21.99 0.52 -0.93
CA ARG A 397 23.26 1.13 -1.35
C ARG A 397 24.45 0.26 -0.96
N PHE A 398 24.41 -0.32 0.24
CA PHE A 398 25.50 -1.17 0.75
C PHE A 398 25.21 -2.68 0.70
N ARG A 399 23.97 -3.07 0.36
CA ARG A 399 23.43 -4.45 0.27
C ARG A 399 23.43 -5.26 1.57
N TYR A 400 24.51 -5.26 2.35
CA TYR A 400 24.58 -6.02 3.60
C TYR A 400 23.62 -5.55 4.69
N PRO A 401 23.29 -4.24 4.83
CA PRO A 401 22.25 -3.84 5.78
C PRO A 401 20.87 -4.32 5.31
N PHE A 402 20.63 -4.31 4.00
CA PHE A 402 19.38 -4.82 3.43
C PHE A 402 19.18 -6.31 3.69
N ILE A 403 20.23 -7.12 3.48
CA ILE A 403 20.21 -8.56 3.79
C ILE A 403 20.04 -8.78 5.29
N SER A 404 20.73 -8.00 6.13
CA SER A 404 20.59 -8.08 7.60
C SER A 404 19.15 -7.80 8.04
N ALA A 405 18.51 -6.77 7.46
CA ALA A 405 17.11 -6.46 7.68
C ALA A 405 16.18 -7.61 7.24
N MET A 406 16.42 -8.23 6.09
CA MET A 406 15.64 -9.38 5.62
C MET A 406 15.76 -10.57 6.57
N ILE A 407 16.97 -10.87 7.08
CA ILE A 407 17.20 -11.95 8.04
C ILE A 407 16.47 -11.67 9.36
N GLY A 408 16.61 -10.45 9.89
CA GLY A 408 15.91 -10.03 11.10
C GLY A 408 14.38 -10.15 10.98
N SER A 409 13.84 -9.66 9.86
CA SER A 409 12.42 -9.73 9.52
C SER A 409 11.92 -11.17 9.36
N ALA A 410 12.71 -12.06 8.74
CA ALA A 410 12.37 -13.46 8.58
C ALA A 410 12.30 -14.19 9.93
N ILE A 411 13.31 -14.01 10.79
CA ILE A 411 13.35 -14.66 12.12
C ILE A 411 12.23 -14.12 13.02
N ALA A 412 12.02 -12.80 13.03
CA ALA A 412 10.94 -12.18 13.75
C ALA A 412 9.57 -12.69 13.25
N GLY A 413 9.41 -12.79 11.92
CA GLY A 413 8.25 -13.34 11.24
C GLY A 413 7.93 -14.77 11.66
N VAL A 414 8.92 -15.67 11.65
CA VAL A 414 8.77 -17.06 12.14
C VAL A 414 8.27 -17.07 13.58
N PHE A 415 8.89 -16.26 14.45
CA PHE A 415 8.53 -16.22 15.86
C PHE A 415 7.07 -15.82 16.05
N ILE A 416 6.62 -14.73 15.42
CA ILE A 416 5.26 -14.24 15.63
C ILE A 416 4.18 -15.10 14.95
N THR A 417 4.49 -15.79 13.85
CA THR A 417 3.53 -16.68 13.20
C THR A 417 3.34 -17.98 13.98
N ILE A 418 4.40 -18.55 14.54
CA ILE A 418 4.29 -19.72 15.45
C ILE A 418 3.45 -19.36 16.69
N ASN A 419 3.63 -18.14 17.21
CA ASN A 419 2.84 -17.62 18.33
C ASN A 419 1.46 -17.07 17.92
N LYS A 420 1.04 -17.27 16.66
CA LYS A 420 -0.27 -16.90 16.11
C LYS A 420 -0.65 -15.44 16.39
N VAL A 421 0.33 -14.53 16.29
CA VAL A 421 0.09 -13.09 16.46
C VAL A 421 -0.81 -12.57 15.34
N LYS A 422 -1.87 -11.87 15.71
CA LYS A 422 -2.88 -11.34 14.80
C LYS A 422 -3.14 -9.85 15.07
N ALA A 423 -3.48 -9.12 14.01
CA ALA A 423 -3.90 -7.74 14.03
C ALA A 423 -5.40 -7.61 13.74
N SER A 424 -6.11 -6.76 14.49
CA SER A 424 -7.53 -6.44 14.21
C SER A 424 -7.70 -5.43 13.08
N SER A 425 -6.64 -4.70 12.73
CA SER A 425 -6.68 -3.65 11.71
C SER A 425 -5.36 -3.52 10.97
N ILE A 426 -5.43 -2.82 9.84
CA ILE A 426 -4.27 -2.27 9.15
C ILE A 426 -4.03 -0.87 9.72
N GLY A 427 -2.81 -0.57 10.14
CA GLY A 427 -2.45 0.71 10.77
C GLY A 427 -1.08 1.23 10.36
N VAL A 428 -0.29 1.70 11.31
CA VAL A 428 1.13 2.05 11.05
C VAL A 428 1.97 0.78 11.08
N GLY A 429 2.68 0.51 9.98
CA GLY A 429 3.63 -0.61 9.93
C GLY A 429 4.94 -0.21 10.59
N GLY A 430 5.09 -0.24 11.91
CA GLY A 430 6.33 0.19 12.56
C GLY A 430 6.31 -0.07 14.06
N ILE A 431 7.09 0.68 14.85
CA ILE A 431 7.04 0.62 16.32
C ILE A 431 5.60 0.85 16.82
N PRO A 432 4.84 1.85 16.34
CA PRO A 432 3.44 2.01 16.74
C PRO A 432 2.50 0.87 16.27
N GLY A 433 2.99 -0.08 15.47
CA GLY A 433 2.20 -1.15 14.89
C GLY A 433 1.58 -2.10 15.92
N PHE A 434 2.09 -2.14 17.17
CA PHE A 434 1.47 -2.90 18.25
C PHE A 434 0.02 -2.45 18.53
N LEU A 435 -0.32 -1.20 18.23
CA LEU A 435 -1.68 -0.66 18.38
C LEU A 435 -2.71 -1.40 17.50
N SER A 436 -2.27 -1.97 16.38
CA SER A 436 -3.12 -2.80 15.51
C SER A 436 -3.21 -4.25 15.97
N ILE A 437 -2.31 -4.69 16.85
CA ILE A 437 -2.22 -6.07 17.33
C ILE A 437 -3.27 -6.31 18.42
N LEU A 438 -3.89 -7.49 18.38
CA LEU A 438 -4.80 -7.91 19.43
C LEU A 438 -4.10 -7.90 20.80
N PRO A 439 -4.68 -7.29 21.85
CA PRO A 439 -3.99 -7.08 23.13
C PRO A 439 -3.37 -8.35 23.73
N GLN A 440 -4.07 -9.49 23.63
CA GLN A 440 -3.58 -10.77 24.13
C GLN A 440 -2.31 -11.28 23.43
N ASN A 441 -1.97 -10.76 22.25
CA ASN A 441 -0.79 -11.12 21.48
C ASN A 441 0.38 -10.12 21.66
N TRP A 442 0.22 -9.05 22.43
CA TRP A 442 1.25 -8.02 22.59
C TRP A 442 2.58 -8.55 23.12
N GLY A 443 2.56 -9.47 24.10
CA GLY A 443 3.79 -10.06 24.64
C GLY A 443 4.65 -10.72 23.56
N ALA A 444 4.05 -11.62 22.77
CA ALA A 444 4.73 -12.26 21.64
C ALA A 444 5.14 -11.24 20.57
N PHE A 445 4.30 -10.25 20.27
CA PHE A 445 4.66 -9.21 19.31
C PHE A 445 5.86 -8.37 19.76
N PHE A 446 5.96 -7.98 21.04
CA PHE A 446 7.09 -7.22 21.57
C PHE A 446 8.40 -8.03 21.57
N ILE A 447 8.33 -9.35 21.81
CA ILE A 447 9.50 -10.22 21.64
C ILE A 447 9.94 -10.23 20.17
N GLY A 448 8.99 -10.40 19.23
CA GLY A 448 9.25 -10.29 17.80
C GLY A 448 9.84 -8.92 17.41
N MET A 449 9.35 -7.84 18.02
CA MET A 449 9.90 -6.49 17.85
C MET A 449 11.34 -6.39 18.34
N GLY A 450 11.65 -6.99 19.49
CA GLY A 450 13.03 -7.10 19.99
C GLY A 450 13.95 -7.83 19.00
N VAL A 451 13.48 -8.93 18.40
CA VAL A 451 14.21 -9.66 17.35
C VAL A 451 14.45 -8.77 16.11
N ALA A 452 13.41 -8.09 15.65
CA ALA A 452 13.46 -7.16 14.51
C ALA A 452 14.31 -5.89 14.79
N LEU A 453 14.55 -5.56 16.06
CA LEU A 453 15.47 -4.49 16.45
C LEU A 453 16.92 -4.99 16.48
N VAL A 454 17.16 -6.06 17.24
CA VAL A 454 18.50 -6.48 17.63
C VAL A 454 19.23 -7.21 16.50
N ILE A 455 18.61 -8.23 15.88
CA ILE A 455 19.27 -9.04 14.86
C ILE A 455 19.79 -8.20 13.68
N PRO A 456 18.95 -7.40 13.00
CA PRO A 456 19.40 -6.65 11.83
C PRO A 456 20.42 -5.57 12.20
N PHE A 457 20.30 -4.97 13.39
CA PHE A 457 21.29 -4.01 13.88
C PHE A 457 22.66 -4.66 14.08
N VAL A 458 22.71 -5.77 14.83
CA VAL A 458 23.96 -6.48 15.14
C VAL A 458 24.60 -7.05 13.89
N LEU A 459 23.83 -7.72 13.02
CA LEU A 459 24.35 -8.27 11.77
C LEU A 459 24.93 -7.18 10.87
N THR A 460 24.23 -6.05 10.74
CA THR A 460 24.74 -4.90 9.97
C THR A 460 26.03 -4.35 10.58
N LEU A 461 26.09 -4.21 11.90
CA LEU A 461 27.27 -3.71 12.60
C LEU A 461 28.49 -4.61 12.40
N VAL A 462 28.32 -5.91 12.60
CA VAL A 462 29.39 -6.91 12.48
C VAL A 462 29.87 -6.99 11.03
N TRP A 463 28.95 -7.16 10.08
CA TRP A 463 29.31 -7.28 8.66
C TRP A 463 29.94 -5.99 8.13
N GLY A 464 29.42 -4.84 8.56
CA GLY A 464 29.95 -3.54 8.21
C GLY A 464 31.37 -3.29 8.75
N LYS A 465 31.68 -3.76 9.97
CA LYS A 465 33.05 -3.70 10.52
C LYS A 465 33.99 -4.66 9.80
N LEU A 466 33.54 -5.87 9.45
CA LEU A 466 34.35 -6.86 8.74
C LEU A 466 34.74 -6.43 7.32
N LYS A 467 33.88 -5.67 6.62
CA LYS A 467 34.23 -5.10 5.30
C LYS A 467 35.18 -3.90 5.36
N ARG A 468 35.42 -3.37 6.56
CA ARG A 468 36.31 -2.22 6.81
C ARG A 468 37.68 -2.64 7.32
N ALA A 469 37.78 -3.82 7.94
CA ALA A 469 39.03 -4.53 8.16
C ALA A 469 39.51 -5.09 6.82
#